data_AF-A0A534TT51-F1
#
_entry.id   AF-A0A534TT51-F1
#
_cell.length_a   1.000
_cell.length_b   1.000
_cell.length_c   1.000
_cell.angle_alpha   90.00
_cell.angle_beta   90.00
_cell.angle_gamma   90.00
#
_symmetry.space_group_name_H-M   'P 1'
#
loop_
_entity.id
_entity.type
_entity.pdbx_description
1 polymer ?
#
loop_
_entity_poly.entity_id
_entity_poly.type
_entity_poly.pdbx_seq_one_letter_code
_entity_poly.pdbx_strand_id
1 'polypeptide(L)' 'MSDTERDGFRLQEEDSRADEAIGRIEAALRGLRFGTVTAVVQNGVVVQVERTEKVRLR' A
#
# COMPACT_ATOMS: atom_id res chain seq x y z
N MET A 1 -9.26 -32.28 3.49
CA MET A 1 -8.67 -30.94 3.37
C MET A 1 -8.59 -30.40 4.80
N SER A 2 -7.39 -30.41 5.36
CA SER A 2 -7.17 -30.23 6.81
C SER A 2 -7.17 -28.75 7.21
N ASP A 3 -7.57 -28.44 8.44
CA ASP A 3 -7.62 -27.04 8.94
C ASP A 3 -6.22 -26.38 8.97
N THR A 4 -5.14 -27.15 9.08
CA THR A 4 -3.76 -26.67 9.04
C THR A 4 -3.36 -26.14 7.66
N GLU A 5 -3.86 -26.75 6.58
CA GLU A 5 -3.59 -26.26 5.22
C GLU A 5 -4.28 -24.90 5.00
N ARG A 6 -5.50 -24.70 5.53
CA ARG A 6 -6.25 -23.44 5.38
C ARG A 6 -5.57 -22.23 6.02
N ASP A 7 -4.87 -22.43 7.14
CA ASP A 7 -4.22 -21.35 7.88
C ASP A 7 -2.97 -20.82 7.15
N GLY A 8 -2.16 -21.71 6.58
CA GLY A 8 -0.98 -21.34 5.80
C GLY A 8 -1.30 -20.53 4.54
N PHE A 9 -2.39 -20.87 3.83
CA PHE A 9 -2.83 -20.09 2.66
C PHE A 9 -3.29 -18.68 3.03
N ARG A 10 -3.96 -18.50 4.19
CA ARG A 10 -4.46 -17.19 4.63
C ARG A 10 -3.32 -16.22 4.94
N LEU A 11 -2.30 -16.66 5.67
CA LEU A 11 -1.14 -15.82 6.01
C LEU A 11 -0.39 -15.35 4.74
N GLN A 12 -0.24 -16.25 3.76
CA GLN A 12 0.45 -15.95 2.52
C GLN A 12 -0.32 -14.95 1.65
N GLU A 13 -1.66 -15.02 1.65
CA GLU A 13 -2.49 -14.01 1.00
C GLU A 13 -2.42 -12.64 1.69
N GLU A 14 -2.36 -12.61 3.03
CA GLU A 14 -2.24 -11.36 3.80
C GLU A 14 -0.92 -10.65 3.53
N ASP A 15 0.20 -11.38 3.56
CA ASP A 15 1.53 -10.85 3.23
C ASP A 15 1.56 -10.30 1.80
N SER A 16 0.99 -11.03 0.84
CA SER A 16 0.95 -10.59 -0.56
C SER A 16 0.18 -9.28 -0.77
N ARG A 17 -0.90 -9.05 -0.01
CA ARG A 17 -1.68 -7.81 -0.05
C ARG A 17 -0.94 -6.65 0.59
N ALA A 18 -0.22 -6.91 1.68
CA ALA A 18 0.63 -5.91 2.32
C ALA A 18 1.75 -5.47 1.38
N ASP A 19 2.42 -6.42 0.73
CA ASP A 19 3.46 -6.15 -0.27
C ASP A 19 2.91 -5.33 -1.46
N GLU A 20 1.71 -5.66 -1.94
CA GLU A 20 1.02 -4.90 -2.98
C GLU A 20 0.79 -3.44 -2.58
N ALA A 21 0.37 -3.21 -1.34
CA ALA A 21 0.09 -1.88 -0.81
C ALA A 21 1.38 -1.07 -0.66
N ILE A 22 2.43 -1.68 -0.12
CA ILE A 22 3.75 -1.06 0.01
C ILE A 22 4.28 -0.69 -1.38
N GLY A 23 4.20 -1.59 -2.37
CA GLY A 23 4.64 -1.32 -3.74
C GLY A 23 3.91 -0.12 -4.39
N ARG A 24 2.63 0.09 -4.06
CA ARG A 24 1.85 1.26 -4.51
C ARG A 24 2.30 2.55 -3.83
N ILE A 25 2.58 2.51 -2.53
CA ILE A 25 3.11 3.66 -1.78
C ILE A 25 4.49 4.05 -2.33
N GLU A 26 5.37 3.08 -2.56
CA GLU A 26 6.66 3.33 -3.19
C GLU A 26 6.51 3.98 -4.58
N ALA A 27 5.57 3.48 -5.40
CA ALA A 27 5.29 4.06 -6.70
C ALA A 27 4.82 5.51 -6.61
N ALA A 28 3.97 5.83 -5.64
CA ALA A 28 3.49 7.19 -5.41
C ALA A 28 4.61 8.14 -4.94
N LEU A 29 5.54 7.65 -4.13
CA LEU A 29 6.69 8.43 -3.64
C LEU A 29 7.75 8.68 -4.72
N ARG A 30 7.92 7.77 -5.68
CA ARG A 30 8.95 7.88 -6.72
C ARG A 30 8.83 9.19 -7.51
N GLY A 31 9.92 9.96 -7.51
CA GLY A 31 10.03 11.22 -8.26
C GLY A 31 9.30 12.41 -7.64
N LEU A 32 8.64 12.25 -6.49
CA LEU A 32 7.97 13.35 -5.80
C LEU A 32 9.02 14.29 -5.18
N ARG A 33 9.10 15.53 -5.67
CA ARG A 33 10.08 16.51 -5.16
C ARG A 33 9.50 17.41 -4.07
N PHE A 34 8.28 17.89 -4.28
CA PHE A 34 7.57 18.76 -3.35
C PHE A 34 6.11 18.36 -3.34
N GLY A 35 5.67 17.68 -2.29
CA GLY A 35 4.30 17.18 -2.24
C GLY A 35 4.02 16.28 -1.06
N THR A 36 2.96 15.50 -1.16
CA THR A 36 2.49 14.59 -0.12
C THR A 36 1.94 13.33 -0.76
N VAL A 37 2.26 12.18 -0.16
CA VAL A 37 1.55 10.92 -0.41
C VAL A 37 0.73 10.61 0.83
N THR A 38 -0.56 10.36 0.65
CA THR A 38 -1.50 10.03 1.73
C THR A 38 -2.05 8.62 1.48
N ALA A 39 -1.84 7.72 2.45
CA ALA A 39 -2.46 6.40 2.45
C ALA A 39 -3.69 6.39 3.37
N VAL A 40 -4.79 5.80 2.92
CA VAL A 40 -5.99 5.58 3.73
C VAL A 40 -6.04 4.10 4.10
N VAL A 41 -6.10 3.83 5.40
CA VAL A 41 -6.18 2.48 5.95
C VAL A 41 -7.53 2.28 6.61
N GLN A 42 -8.20 1.17 6.28
CA GLN A 42 -9.46 0.77 6.88
C GLN A 42 -9.38 -0.71 7.26
N ASN A 43 -9.76 -1.05 8.50
CA ASN A 43 -9.70 -2.42 9.01
C ASN A 43 -8.31 -3.08 8.84
N GLY A 44 -7.23 -2.30 9.00
CA GLY A 44 -5.86 -2.78 8.84
C GLY A 44 -5.39 -2.93 7.38
N VAL A 45 -6.22 -2.61 6.38
CA VAL A 45 -5.88 -2.72 4.96
C VAL A 45 -5.77 -1.34 4.32
N VAL A 46 -4.72 -1.11 3.53
CA VAL A 46 -4.59 0.10 2.71
C VAL A 46 -5.62 0.02 1.58
N VAL A 47 -6.58 0.94 1.58
CA VAL A 47 -7.65 0.97 0.58
C VAL A 47 -7.46 2.06 -0.47
N GLN A 48 -6.63 3.07 -0.18
CA GLN A 48 -6.35 4.16 -1.11
C GLN A 48 -4.93 4.72 -0.88
N VAL A 49 -4.28 5.12 -1.97
CA VAL A 49 -3.04 5.91 -1.96
C VAL A 49 -3.25 7.10 -2.88
N GLU A 50 -3.11 8.31 -2.34
CA GLU A 50 -3.22 9.56 -3.07
C GLU A 50 -1.85 10.24 -3.13
N ARG A 51 -1.45 10.73 -4.32
CA ARG A 51 -0.25 11.53 -4.52
C ARG A 51 -0.65 12.95 -4.91
N THR A 52 -0.21 13.93 -4.14
CA THR A 52 -0.34 15.36 -4.45
C THR A 52 1.05 15.97 -4.64
N GLU A 53 1.31 16.58 -5.79
CA GLU A 53 2.55 17.29 -6.08
C GLU A 53 2.28 18.79 -6.21
N LYS A 54 3.13 19.61 -5.57
CA LYS A 54 3.02 21.08 -5.55
C LYS A 54 4.18 21.67 -6.34
N VAL A 55 3.86 22.42 -7.39
CA VAL A 55 4.83 23.20 -8.13
C VAL A 55 4.95 24.58 -7.49
N ARG A 56 6.16 24.99 -7.10
CA ARG A 56 6.42 26.39 -6.71
C ARG A 56 6.98 27.14 -7.91
N LEU A 57 6.26 28.18 -8.31
CA LEU A 57 6.71 29.14 -9.31
C LEU A 57 7.56 30.21 -8.61
N ARG A 58 8.60 30.70 -9.29
CA ARG A 58 9.47 31.79 -8.84
C ARG A 58 9.12 33.06 -9.58
#